data_AF-A0A0A6UBJ2-F1
#
_entry.id   AF-A0A0A6UBJ2-F1
#
_cell.length_a   1.000
_cell.length_b   1.000
_cell.length_c   1.000
_cell.angle_alpha   90.00
_cell.angle_beta   90.00
_cell.angle_gamma   90.00
#
_symmetry.space_group_name_H-M   'P 1'
#
loop_
_entity.id
_entity.type
_entity.pdbx_description
1 polymer ?
#
loop_
_entity_poly.entity_id
_entity_poly.type
_entity_poly.pdbx_seq_one_letter_code
_entity_poly.pdbx_strand_id
1 'polypeptide(L)'
;MSTATESGLDWRAAWTAALDDLEMDVLAVETMLLDERRLAETPPANPWRPPTELGALPLELRPRADEILTRQLAVAEEIAKRLTANRQQMAMTSRIETGEAVKRPVYLDFAI
;
A
#
# COMPACT_ATOMS: atom_id res chain seq x y z
N MET A 1 -40.37 18.32 -14.67
CA MET A 1 -40.15 16.92 -14.25
C MET A 1 -38.69 16.53 -14.51
N SER A 2 -37.72 17.40 -14.19
CA SER A 2 -36.33 17.30 -14.71
C SER A 2 -35.25 17.27 -13.61
N THR A 3 -35.59 17.65 -12.38
CA THR A 3 -34.60 17.80 -11.28
C THR A 3 -34.12 16.46 -10.70
N ALA A 4 -34.94 15.41 -10.75
CA ALA A 4 -34.58 14.12 -10.14
C ALA A 4 -33.46 13.37 -10.90
N THR A 5 -33.39 13.53 -12.22
CA THR A 5 -32.35 12.88 -13.05
C THR A 5 -31.02 13.63 -12.96
N GLU A 6 -31.04 14.98 -12.89
CA GLU A 6 -29.85 15.81 -12.68
C GLU A 6 -29.17 15.48 -11.36
N SER A 7 -29.90 15.40 -10.24
CA SER A 7 -29.32 15.02 -8.95
C SER A 7 -28.71 13.61 -8.94
N GLY A 8 -29.28 12.66 -9.71
CA GLY A 8 -28.73 11.32 -9.86
C GLY A 8 -27.45 11.26 -10.71
N LEU A 9 -27.29 12.18 -11.67
CA LEU A 9 -26.06 12.35 -12.45
C LEU A 9 -24.96 13.01 -11.62
N ASP A 10 -25.30 14.07 -10.87
CA ASP A 10 -24.36 14.75 -9.97
C ASP A 10 -23.82 13.82 -8.88
N TRP A 11 -24.70 13.01 -8.29
CA TRP A 11 -24.31 11.98 -7.32
C TRP A 11 -23.32 10.97 -7.89
N ARG A 12 -23.57 10.45 -9.10
CA ARG A 12 -22.67 9.50 -9.76
C ARG A 12 -21.34 10.16 -10.14
N ALA A 13 -21.38 11.40 -10.63
CA ALA A 13 -20.19 12.16 -10.97
C ALA A 13 -19.31 12.39 -9.73
N ALA A 14 -19.92 12.74 -8.59
CA ALA A 14 -19.20 12.91 -7.34
C ALA A 14 -18.54 11.61 -6.84
N TRP A 15 -19.23 10.47 -6.93
CA TRP A 15 -18.62 9.16 -6.63
C TRP A 15 -17.49 8.79 -7.59
N THR A 16 -17.64 9.14 -8.87
CA THR A 16 -16.60 8.89 -9.87
C THR A 16 -15.35 9.70 -9.55
N ALA A 17 -15.50 11.00 -9.26
CA ALA A 17 -14.38 11.86 -8.87
C ALA A 17 -13.69 11.37 -7.59
N ALA A 18 -14.46 10.95 -6.58
CA ALA A 18 -13.88 10.40 -5.35
C ALA A 18 -13.08 9.09 -5.58
N LEU A 19 -13.51 8.25 -6.52
CA LEU A 19 -12.78 7.04 -6.91
C LEU A 19 -11.56 7.37 -7.81
N ASP A 20 -11.64 8.41 -8.64
CA ASP A 20 -10.50 8.90 -9.45
C ASP A 20 -9.37 9.39 -8.55
N ASP A 21 -9.70 10.19 -7.52
CA ASP A 21 -8.73 10.68 -6.53
C ASP A 21 -8.08 9.50 -5.78
N LEU A 22 -8.89 8.52 -5.35
CA LEU A 22 -8.39 7.33 -4.67
C LEU A 22 -7.47 6.48 -5.55
N GLU A 23 -7.81 6.34 -6.83
CA GLU A 23 -7.00 5.62 -7.80
C GLU A 23 -5.65 6.31 -8.07
N MET A 24 -5.66 7.64 -8.14
CA MET A 24 -4.44 8.44 -8.26
C MET A 24 -3.52 8.27 -7.04
N ASP A 25 -4.08 8.25 -5.83
CA ASP A 25 -3.32 7.99 -4.61
C ASP A 25 -2.68 6.58 -4.62
N VAL A 26 -3.43 5.57 -5.05
CA VAL A 26 -2.92 4.20 -5.17
C VAL A 26 -1.78 4.12 -6.19
N LEU A 27 -1.94 4.74 -7.36
CA LEU A 27 -0.89 4.80 -8.39
C LEU A 27 0.37 5.51 -7.89
N ALA A 28 0.23 6.57 -7.10
CA ALA A 28 1.36 7.27 -6.51
C ALA A 28 2.15 6.35 -5.57
N VAL A 29 1.47 5.59 -4.70
CA VAL A 29 2.12 4.64 -3.78
C VAL A 29 2.75 3.47 -4.53
N GLU A 30 2.08 2.92 -5.55
CA GLU A 30 2.65 1.87 -6.42
C GLU A 30 3.93 2.34 -7.10
N THR A 31 3.92 3.57 -7.64
CA THR A 31 5.11 4.18 -8.28
C THR A 31 6.24 4.39 -7.28
N MET A 32 5.92 4.84 -6.06
CA MET A 32 6.91 4.96 -4.99
C MET A 32 7.52 3.61 -4.61
N LEU A 33 6.73 2.53 -4.55
CA LEU A 33 7.27 1.19 -4.28
C LEU A 33 8.23 0.72 -5.38
N LEU A 34 8.06 1.16 -6.63
CA LEU A 34 9.03 0.88 -7.69
C LEU A 34 10.31 1.73 -7.55
N ASP A 35 10.22 2.93 -6.95
CA ASP A 35 11.31 3.88 -6.77
C ASP A 35 11.73 3.98 -5.29
N GLU A 36 12.49 2.99 -4.80
CA GLU A 36 12.91 2.84 -3.39
C GLU A 36 13.56 4.10 -2.81
N ARG A 37 14.23 4.90 -3.63
CA ARG A 37 14.93 6.13 -3.18
C ARG A 37 13.95 7.24 -2.80
N ARG A 38 12.76 7.27 -3.40
CA ARG A 38 11.72 8.29 -3.18
C ARG A 38 10.92 8.05 -1.91
N LEU A 39 10.86 6.80 -1.41
CA LEU A 39 10.17 6.45 -0.18
C LEU A 39 10.70 7.20 1.05
N ALA A 40 12.01 7.47 1.11
CA ALA A 40 12.64 8.14 2.25
C ALA A 40 12.29 9.63 2.37
N GLU A 41 11.89 10.27 1.26
CA GLU A 41 11.62 11.71 1.18
C GLU A 41 10.11 12.03 1.10
N THR A 42 9.26 11.02 1.22
CA THR A 42 7.82 11.20 1.01
C THR A 42 7.12 11.82 2.22
N PRO A 43 6.36 12.92 2.04
CA PRO A 43 5.50 13.47 3.08
C PRO A 43 4.49 12.44 3.62
N PRO A 44 4.00 12.60 4.87
CA PRO A 44 2.95 11.73 5.39
C PRO A 44 1.70 11.82 4.51
N ALA A 45 1.22 10.66 4.03
CA ALA A 45 0.01 10.58 3.23
C ALA A 45 -1.20 11.07 4.04
N ASN A 46 -2.06 11.88 3.42
CA ASN A 46 -3.34 12.26 4.00
C ASN A 46 -4.29 11.04 3.94
N PRO A 47 -4.80 10.51 5.07
CA PRO A 47 -5.65 9.34 5.03
C PRO A 47 -6.94 9.64 4.27
N TRP A 48 -7.21 8.86 3.22
CA TRP A 48 -8.44 8.96 2.45
C TRP A 48 -9.66 8.80 3.36
N ARG A 49 -10.63 9.72 3.23
CA ARG A 49 -11.89 9.67 3.97
C ARG A 49 -13.02 9.45 2.97
N PRO A 50 -13.81 8.38 3.11
CA PRO A 50 -14.94 8.17 2.23
C PRO A 50 -15.91 9.34 2.36
N PRO A 51 -16.45 9.87 1.24
CA PRO A 51 -17.41 10.95 1.30
C PRO A 51 -18.75 10.44 1.87
N THR A 52 -19.00 10.65 3.16
CA THR A 52 -20.23 10.17 3.84
C THR A 52 -21.48 10.88 3.35
N GLU A 53 -21.34 12.11 2.85
CA GLU A 53 -22.43 12.94 2.36
C GLU A 53 -22.93 12.52 0.96
N LEU A 54 -22.21 11.63 0.27
CA LEU A 54 -22.58 11.18 -1.08
C LEU A 54 -23.57 10.01 -1.08
N GLY A 55 -24.08 9.55 0.07
CA GLY A 55 -25.01 8.42 0.12
C GLY A 55 -24.38 7.09 -0.29
N ALA A 56 -25.18 6.11 -0.71
CA ALA A 56 -24.67 4.79 -1.09
C ALA A 56 -23.78 4.84 -2.35
N LEU A 57 -22.92 3.85 -2.55
CA LEU A 57 -22.15 3.70 -3.80
C LEU A 57 -23.07 3.18 -4.93
N PRO A 58 -23.06 3.80 -6.12
CA PRO A 58 -23.76 3.24 -7.29
C PRO A 58 -23.25 1.84 -7.65
N LEU A 59 -24.17 0.89 -7.89
CA LEU A 59 -23.82 -0.51 -8.18
C LEU A 59 -22.93 -0.68 -9.43
N GLU A 60 -23.03 0.23 -10.39
CA GLU A 60 -22.21 0.27 -11.60
C GLU A 60 -20.72 0.53 -11.29
N LEU A 61 -20.44 1.28 -10.22
CA LEU A 61 -19.08 1.63 -9.79
C LEU A 61 -18.49 0.59 -8.83
N ARG A 62 -19.28 -0.38 -8.37
CA ARG A 62 -18.84 -1.42 -7.45
C ARG A 62 -17.65 -2.23 -7.97
N PRO A 63 -17.63 -2.73 -9.22
CA PRO A 63 -16.49 -3.49 -9.73
C PRO A 63 -15.19 -2.66 -9.71
N ARG A 64 -15.29 -1.36 -10.03
CA ARG A 64 -14.16 -0.43 -9.99
C ARG A 64 -13.66 -0.22 -8.57
N ALA A 65 -14.56 -0.02 -7.62
CA ALA A 65 -14.19 0.12 -6.21
C ALA A 65 -13.51 -1.15 -5.65
N ASP A 66 -14.00 -2.33 -6.04
CA ASP A 66 -13.41 -3.63 -5.64
C ASP A 66 -12.00 -3.81 -6.23
N GLU A 67 -11.77 -3.36 -7.47
CA GLU A 67 -10.45 -3.38 -8.11
C GLU A 67 -9.45 -2.46 -7.38
N ILE A 68 -9.87 -1.22 -7.06
CA ILE A 68 -9.05 -0.27 -6.29
C ILE A 68 -8.69 -0.86 -4.93
N LEU A 69 -9.67 -1.45 -4.21
CA LEU A 69 -9.43 -2.10 -2.92
C LEU A 69 -8.44 -3.27 -3.03
N THR A 70 -8.56 -4.08 -4.07
CA THR A 70 -7.64 -5.21 -4.31
C THR A 70 -6.19 -4.71 -4.48
N ARG A 71 -6.00 -3.64 -5.24
CA ARG A 71 -4.67 -3.02 -5.43
C ARG A 71 -4.13 -2.43 -4.14
N GLN A 72 -4.97 -1.75 -3.35
CA GLN A 72 -4.59 -1.24 -2.03
C GLN A 72 -4.07 -2.34 -1.10
N LEU A 73 -4.75 -3.49 -1.06
CA LEU A 73 -4.33 -4.61 -0.24
C LEU A 73 -3.00 -5.22 -0.72
N ALA A 74 -2.81 -5.35 -2.03
CA ALA A 74 -1.56 -5.83 -2.61
C ALA A 74 -0.38 -4.90 -2.28
N VAL A 75 -0.59 -3.59 -2.39
CA VAL A 75 0.39 -2.56 -2.01
C VAL A 75 0.72 -2.63 -0.52
N ALA A 76 -0.29 -2.73 0.35
CA ALA A 76 -0.10 -2.84 1.79
C ALA A 76 0.70 -4.09 2.18
N GLU A 77 0.41 -5.22 1.53
CA GLU A 77 1.15 -6.48 1.72
C GLU A 77 2.62 -6.32 1.32
N GLU A 78 2.89 -5.70 0.18
CA GLU A 78 4.26 -5.46 -0.29
C GLU A 78 5.05 -4.54 0.64
N ILE A 79 4.42 -3.47 1.13
CA ILE A 79 5.03 -2.58 2.15
C ILE A 79 5.40 -3.37 3.41
N ALA A 80 4.50 -4.23 3.90
CA ALA A 80 4.75 -5.05 5.09
C ALA A 80 5.90 -6.05 4.88
N LYS A 81 5.98 -6.67 3.70
CA LYS A 81 7.08 -7.57 3.31
C LYS A 81 8.42 -6.84 3.33
N ARG A 82 8.51 -5.67 2.69
CA ARG A 82 9.73 -4.87 2.63
C ARG A 82 10.17 -4.36 4.00
N LEU A 83 9.24 -3.92 4.84
CA LEU A 83 9.55 -3.51 6.21
C LEU A 83 10.14 -4.66 7.04
N THR A 84 9.63 -5.88 6.84
CA THR A 84 10.15 -7.08 7.52
C THR A 84 11.55 -7.44 7.04
N ALA A 85 11.79 -7.42 5.71
CA ALA A 85 13.10 -7.68 5.13
C ALA A 85 14.14 -6.64 5.57
N ASN A 86 13.78 -5.35 5.59
CA ASN A 86 14.66 -4.27 6.03
C ASN A 86 15.09 -4.44 7.50
N ARG A 87 14.18 -4.84 8.40
CA ARG A 87 14.51 -5.15 9.80
C ARG A 87 15.48 -6.32 9.93
N GLN A 88 15.32 -7.38 9.13
CA GLN A 88 16.24 -8.52 9.13
C GLN A 88 17.64 -8.12 8.65
N GLN A 89 17.71 -7.29 7.61
CA GLN A 89 18.98 -6.74 7.12
C GLN A 89 19.67 -5.88 8.18
N MET A 90 18.96 -4.97 8.85
CA MET A 90 19.51 -4.17 9.95
C MET A 90 20.03 -5.05 11.09
N ALA A 91 19.30 -6.11 11.45
CA ALA A 91 19.74 -7.05 12.49
C ALA A 91 21.03 -7.80 12.08
N MET A 92 21.16 -8.21 10.81
CA MET A 92 22.38 -8.86 10.31
C MET A 92 23.56 -7.88 10.29
N THR A 93 23.36 -6.66 9.78
CA THR A 93 24.40 -5.61 9.75
C THR A 93 24.87 -5.26 11.15
N SER A 94 23.94 -5.08 12.10
CA SER A 94 24.26 -4.80 13.50
C SER A 94 25.12 -5.90 14.15
N ARG A 95 24.88 -7.18 13.83
CA ARG A 95 25.70 -8.31 14.32
C ARG A 95 27.12 -8.31 13.73
N ILE A 96 27.26 -7.94 12.45
CA ILE A 96 28.56 -7.82 11.79
C ILE A 96 29.34 -6.63 12.36
N GLU A 97 28.71 -5.46 12.52
CA GLU A 97 29.31 -4.24 13.05
C GLU A 97 29.71 -4.35 14.52
N THR A 98 28.91 -5.04 15.34
CA THR A 98 29.21 -5.31 16.76
C THR A 98 30.35 -6.33 16.92
N GLY A 99 30.79 -6.97 15.83
CA GLY A 99 31.87 -7.96 15.86
C GLY A 99 31.50 -9.19 16.68
N GLU A 100 30.21 -9.53 16.78
CA GLU A 100 29.77 -10.74 17.48
C GLU A 100 30.30 -11.94 16.69
N ALA A 101 31.43 -12.47 17.17
CA ALA A 101 32.23 -13.47 16.48
C ALA A 101 31.32 -14.59 15.98
N VAL A 102 31.26 -14.74 14.65
CA VAL A 102 30.67 -15.91 13.99
C VAL A 102 31.19 -17.13 14.74
N LYS A 103 30.30 -17.79 15.49
CA LYS A 103 30.61 -18.98 16.28
C LYS A 103 31.27 -19.95 15.31
N ARG A 104 32.59 -20.17 15.43
CA ARG A 104 33.38 -20.97 14.49
C ARG A 104 32.62 -22.29 14.23
N PRO A 105 32.32 -22.66 12.98
CA PRO A 105 31.68 -23.93 12.71
C PRO A 105 32.59 -25.05 13.22
N VAL A 106 32.14 -25.77 14.24
CA VAL A 106 32.81 -26.95 14.77
C VAL A 106 32.37 -28.11 13.91
N TYR A 107 33.24 -28.58 13.02
CA TYR A 107 33.05 -29.85 12.34
C TYR A 107 33.36 -30.98 13.32
N LEU A 108 32.34 -31.77 13.67
CA LEU A 108 32.50 -33.04 14.37
C LEU A 108 32.68 -34.13 13.30
N ASP A 109 33.90 -34.67 13.20
CA ASP A 109 34.17 -35.84 12.38
C ASP A 109 33.81 -37.09 13.18
N PHE A 110 32.76 -37.79 12.75
CA PHE A 110 32.43 -39.11 13.27
C PHE A 110 33.08 -40.15 12.37
N ALA A 111 34.28 -40.59 12.75
CA ALA A 111 34.85 -41.81 12.22
C ALA A 111 34.12 -43.01 12.85
N ILE A 112 33.51 -43.84 12.00
CA ILE A 112 32.96 -45.16 12.34
C ILE A 112 34.01 -46.22 12.04
#